data_AF-A0A0F9B9U3-F1
#
_entry.id   AF-A0A0F9B9U3-F1
#
_cell.length_a   1.000
_cell.length_b   1.000
_cell.length_c   1.000
_cell.angle_alpha   90.00
_cell.angle_beta   90.00
_cell.angle_gamma   90.00
#
_symmetry.space_group_name_H-M   'P 1'
#
loop_
_entity.id
_entity.type
_entity.pdbx_description
1 polymer ?
#
loop_
_entity_poly.entity_id
_entity_poly.type
_entity_poly.pdbx_seq_one_letter_code
_entity_poly.pdbx_strand_id
1 'polypeptide(L)'
;MAREKPWLKLWVDSLLGLKSLDLSLAETGAWWKLYAFGHYLGQSGRLTRENNRPYALPAIMEALRITKRADMATFQHMVDKQLDSGLLRWEGQVLAITGYDDEQSRAPSAQKEAVRDRVQRWRAAQ
;
A
#
# COMPACT_ATOMS: atom_id res chain seq x y z
N MET A 1 -17.55 -4.95 -21.07
CA MET A 1 -16.25 -4.88 -20.36
C MET A 1 -16.44 -5.48 -18.97
N ALA A 2 -15.58 -6.39 -18.53
CA ALA A 2 -15.68 -6.94 -17.17
C ALA A 2 -15.45 -5.81 -16.16
N ARG A 3 -16.35 -5.67 -15.18
CA ARG A 3 -16.23 -4.66 -14.12
C ARG A 3 -14.87 -4.86 -13.44
N GLU A 4 -14.05 -3.81 -13.41
CA GLU A 4 -12.74 -3.86 -12.78
C GLU A 4 -12.86 -4.40 -11.37
N LYS A 5 -12.03 -5.39 -11.03
CA LYS A 5 -11.99 -6.02 -9.71
C LYS A 5 -10.87 -5.33 -8.92
N PRO A 6 -11.15 -4.25 -8.14
CA PRO A 6 -10.12 -3.39 -7.59
C PRO A 6 -9.24 -4.14 -6.57
N TRP A 7 -9.78 -5.20 -5.96
CA TRP A 7 -9.05 -6.05 -5.03
C TRP A 7 -7.92 -6.84 -5.69
N LEU A 8 -8.03 -7.23 -6.97
CA LEU A 8 -6.99 -8.02 -7.65
C LEU A 8 -5.80 -7.14 -8.10
N LYS A 9 -6.02 -5.84 -8.21
CA LYS A 9 -5.03 -4.84 -8.64
C LYS A 9 -3.80 -4.83 -7.75
N LEU A 10 -4.04 -4.73 -6.45
CA LEU A 10 -2.94 -4.67 -5.48
C LEU A 10 -2.09 -5.94 -5.59
N TRP A 11 -2.71 -7.13 -5.61
CA TRP A 11 -2.03 -8.43 -5.69
C TRP A 11 -1.16 -8.61 -6.94
N VAL A 12 -1.48 -7.92 -8.02
CA VAL A 12 -0.67 -7.98 -9.25
C VAL A 12 0.45 -6.96 -9.21
N ASP A 13 0.19 -5.74 -8.73
CA ASP A 13 1.22 -4.70 -8.57
C ASP A 13 2.32 -5.11 -7.59
N SER A 14 2.02 -5.97 -6.60
CA SER A 14 3.02 -6.52 -5.68
C SER A 14 3.89 -7.63 -6.23
N LEU A 15 3.45 -8.33 -7.30
CA LEU A 15 4.24 -9.40 -7.92
C LEU A 15 5.34 -8.82 -8.82
N LEU A 16 5.16 -7.58 -9.30
CA LEU A 16 6.00 -6.95 -10.31
C LEU A 16 6.53 -5.58 -9.89
N GLY A 17 6.06 -5.02 -8.77
CA GLY A 17 6.40 -3.68 -8.32
C GLY A 17 7.63 -3.63 -7.43
N LEU A 18 8.42 -2.56 -7.58
CA LEU A 18 9.57 -2.22 -6.71
C LEU A 18 9.22 -2.18 -5.21
N LYS A 19 7.92 -2.06 -4.87
CA LYS A 19 7.39 -1.84 -3.51
C LYS A 19 7.48 -3.06 -2.58
N SER A 20 7.72 -4.26 -3.12
CA SER A 20 7.81 -5.53 -2.39
C SER A 20 9.18 -6.18 -2.44
N LEU A 21 10.14 -5.65 -3.22
CA LEU A 21 11.37 -6.37 -3.57
C LEU A 21 12.35 -6.58 -2.40
N ASP A 22 12.21 -5.84 -1.29
CA ASP A 22 13.08 -5.97 -0.12
C ASP A 22 12.33 -6.35 1.18
N LEU A 23 11.06 -6.76 1.06
CA LEU A 23 10.30 -7.27 2.20
C LEU A 23 10.41 -8.80 2.30
N SER A 24 10.59 -9.31 3.52
CA SER A 24 10.38 -10.73 3.78
C SER A 24 8.91 -11.13 3.52
N LEU A 25 8.61 -12.43 3.43
CA LEU A 25 7.23 -12.88 3.23
C LEU A 25 6.29 -12.38 4.34
N ALA A 26 6.76 -12.38 5.59
CA ALA A 26 5.99 -11.92 6.74
C ALA A 26 5.81 -10.38 6.71
N GLU A 27 6.86 -9.64 6.35
CA GLU A 27 6.80 -8.19 6.16
C GLU A 27 5.86 -7.82 5.01
N THR A 28 5.90 -8.56 3.91
CA THR A 28 4.97 -8.41 2.80
C THR A 28 3.54 -8.57 3.31
N GLY A 29 3.24 -9.66 4.03
CA GLY A 29 1.94 -9.87 4.68
C GLY A 29 1.52 -8.73 5.62
N ALA A 30 2.47 -8.17 6.38
CA ALA A 30 2.23 -7.02 7.25
C ALA A 30 1.89 -5.75 6.46
N TRP A 31 2.63 -5.47 5.37
CA TRP A 31 2.38 -4.36 4.46
C TRP A 31 0.96 -4.42 3.88
N TRP A 32 0.53 -5.61 3.45
CA TRP A 32 -0.82 -5.84 2.95
C TRP A 32 -1.91 -5.50 3.95
N LYS A 33 -1.73 -5.95 5.19
CA LYS A 33 -2.68 -5.65 6.27
C LYS A 33 -2.76 -4.15 6.51
N LEU A 34 -1.61 -3.46 6.56
CA LEU A 34 -1.57 -2.01 6.74
C LEU A 34 -2.24 -1.26 5.59
N TYR A 35 -1.94 -1.66 4.34
CA TYR A 35 -2.50 -1.04 3.15
C TYR A 35 -4.02 -1.23 3.08
N ALA A 36 -4.51 -2.46 3.32
CA ALA A 36 -5.94 -2.75 3.38
C ALA A 36 -6.63 -1.98 4.51
N PHE A 37 -5.96 -1.78 5.64
CA PHE A 37 -6.47 -0.96 6.73
C PHE A 37 -6.55 0.52 6.35
N GLY A 38 -5.54 1.08 5.68
CA GLY A 38 -5.60 2.43 5.11
C GLY A 38 -6.76 2.61 4.14
N HIS A 39 -7.05 1.59 3.31
CA HIS A 39 -8.23 1.57 2.45
C HIS A 39 -9.54 1.54 3.26
N TYR A 40 -9.63 0.66 4.25
CA TYR A 40 -10.80 0.51 5.11
C TYR A 40 -11.16 1.81 5.84
N LEU A 41 -10.16 2.59 6.29
CA LEU A 41 -10.39 3.88 6.95
C LEU A 41 -10.98 4.94 6.00
N GLY A 42 -10.81 4.79 4.68
CA GLY A 42 -11.41 5.69 3.69
C GLY A 42 -10.82 7.11 3.65
N GLN A 43 -9.61 7.31 4.20
CA GLN A 43 -8.97 8.62 4.34
C GLN A 43 -7.75 8.78 3.43
N SER A 44 -7.86 8.41 2.14
CA SER A 44 -6.77 8.55 1.16
C SER A 44 -5.42 7.96 1.62
N GLY A 45 -5.46 6.79 2.28
CA GLY A 45 -4.26 6.12 2.79
C GLY A 45 -3.66 6.73 4.06
N ARG A 46 -4.32 7.74 4.67
CA ARG A 46 -3.96 8.28 5.99
C ARG A 46 -4.55 7.42 7.09
N LEU A 47 -3.73 7.06 8.07
CA LEU A 47 -4.14 6.21 9.18
C LEU A 47 -4.72 7.05 10.31
N THR A 48 -5.92 7.57 10.08
CA THR A 48 -6.68 8.38 11.04
C THR A 48 -8.01 7.72 11.41
N ARG A 49 -8.49 8.02 12.62
CA ARG A 49 -9.84 7.69 13.08
C ARG A 49 -10.88 8.61 12.43
N GLU A 50 -12.16 8.29 12.63
CA GLU A 50 -13.31 9.08 12.13
C GLU A 50 -13.28 10.56 12.54
N ASN A 51 -12.62 10.89 13.66
CA ASN A 51 -12.46 12.27 14.14
C ASN A 51 -11.11 12.90 13.76
N ASN A 52 -10.47 12.44 12.69
CA ASN A 52 -9.15 12.86 12.22
C ASN A 52 -8.00 12.69 13.23
N ARG A 53 -8.21 11.93 14.32
CA ARG A 53 -7.12 11.64 15.26
C ARG A 53 -6.17 10.60 14.65
N PRO A 54 -4.85 10.80 14.75
CA PRO A 54 -3.88 9.82 14.24
C PRO A 54 -4.01 8.50 15.00
N TYR A 55 -3.87 7.39 14.29
CA TYR A 55 -3.55 6.12 14.94
C TYR A 55 -2.08 6.10 15.32
N ALA A 56 -1.80 5.97 16.62
CA ALA A 56 -0.47 5.61 17.10
C ALA A 56 -0.15 4.17 16.65
N LEU A 57 1.14 3.88 16.42
CA LEU A 57 1.59 2.60 15.88
C LEU A 57 1.12 1.37 16.70
N PRO A 58 1.14 1.39 18.05
CA PRO A 58 0.58 0.29 18.84
C PRO A 58 -0.93 0.08 18.59
N ALA A 59 -1.69 1.17 18.40
CA ALA A 59 -3.12 1.09 18.11
C ALA A 59 -3.40 0.57 16.70
N ILE A 60 -2.50 0.81 15.74
CA ILE A 60 -2.55 0.17 14.41
C ILE A 60 -2.36 -1.34 14.55
N MET A 61 -1.30 -1.77 15.25
CA MET A 61 -1.03 -3.20 15.47
C MET A 61 -2.19 -3.90 16.16
N GLU A 62 -2.80 -3.26 17.16
CA GLU A 62 -4.00 -3.76 17.84
C GLU A 62 -5.19 -3.90 16.88
N ALA A 63 -5.47 -2.87 16.07
CA ALA A 63 -6.55 -2.89 15.08
C ALA A 63 -6.35 -4.01 14.04
N LEU A 64 -5.09 -4.27 13.67
CA LEU A 64 -4.69 -5.34 12.75
C LEU A 64 -4.61 -6.73 13.40
N ARG A 65 -4.93 -6.85 14.70
CA ARG A 65 -4.84 -8.06 15.50
C ARG A 65 -3.43 -8.67 15.52
N ILE A 66 -2.40 -7.82 15.51
CA ILE A 66 -0.99 -8.21 15.63
C ILE A 66 -0.62 -8.16 17.12
N THR A 67 -0.80 -9.29 17.80
CA THR A 67 -0.65 -9.37 19.27
C THR A 67 0.59 -10.12 19.73
N LYS A 68 1.22 -10.92 18.85
CA LYS A 68 2.43 -11.67 19.19
C LYS A 68 3.64 -10.77 19.07
N ARG A 69 4.54 -10.83 20.06
CA ARG A 69 5.78 -10.02 20.10
C ARG A 69 6.63 -10.14 18.82
N ALA A 70 6.76 -11.36 18.28
CA ALA A 70 7.51 -11.59 17.04
C ALA A 70 6.85 -10.92 15.82
N ASP A 71 5.52 -10.97 15.73
CA ASP A 71 4.77 -10.33 14.64
C ASP A 71 4.80 -8.80 14.78
N MET A 72 4.78 -8.27 16.01
CA MET A 72 4.93 -6.84 16.27
C MET A 72 6.31 -6.33 15.82
N ALA A 73 7.39 -7.08 16.12
CA ALA A 73 8.72 -6.74 15.66
C ALA A 73 8.83 -6.77 14.13
N THR A 74 8.25 -7.80 13.50
CA THR A 74 8.15 -7.90 12.04
C THR A 74 7.39 -6.71 11.44
N PHE A 75 6.27 -6.32 12.05
CA PHE A 75 5.47 -5.19 11.60
C PHE A 75 6.23 -3.87 11.73
N GLN A 76 6.94 -3.65 12.84
CA GLN A 76 7.78 -2.47 13.02
C GLN A 76 8.88 -2.41 11.95
N HIS A 77 9.59 -3.51 11.74
CA HIS A 77 10.65 -3.57 10.73
C HIS A 77 10.13 -3.31 9.31
N MET A 78 8.92 -3.80 8.99
CA MET A 78 8.24 -3.48 7.74
C MET A 78 7.96 -1.97 7.63
N VAL A 79 7.43 -1.35 8.70
CA VAL A 79 7.14 0.09 8.70
C VAL A 79 8.42 0.90 8.48
N ASP A 80 9.50 0.55 9.16
CA ASP A 80 10.79 1.24 9.04
C ASP A 80 11.33 1.16 7.60
N LYS A 81 11.35 -0.05 7.00
CA LYS A 81 11.73 -0.22 5.58
C LYS A 81 10.87 0.58 4.62
N GLN A 82 9.57 0.66 4.89
CA GLN A 82 8.66 1.40 4.02
C GLN A 82 8.75 2.92 4.21
N LEU A 83 9.18 3.40 5.38
CA LEU A 83 9.55 4.79 5.60
C LEU A 83 10.84 5.12 4.83
N ASP A 84 11.85 4.25 4.90
CA ASP A 84 13.12 4.43 4.19
C ASP A 84 12.95 4.40 2.67
N SER A 85 12.04 3.57 2.16
CA SER A 85 11.69 3.52 0.73
C SER A 85 10.82 4.69 0.26
N GLY A 86 10.30 5.50 1.19
CA GLY A 86 9.38 6.60 0.93
C GLY A 86 7.95 6.17 0.61
N LEU A 87 7.61 4.89 0.73
CA LEU A 87 6.26 4.36 0.52
C LEU A 87 5.32 4.61 1.71
N LEU A 88 5.89 4.81 2.90
CA LEU A 88 5.25 5.44 4.05
C LEU A 88 5.88 6.79 4.33
N ARG A 89 5.11 7.68 4.95
CA ARG A 89 5.62 8.94 5.49
C ARG A 89 4.82 9.38 6.72
N TRP A 90 5.47 10.18 7.55
CA TRP A 90 4.81 10.89 8.65
C TRP A 90 4.34 12.27 8.21
N GLU A 91 3.05 12.55 8.35
CA GLU A 91 2.42 13.86 8.19
C GLU A 91 2.10 14.40 9.58
N GLY A 92 3.10 15.00 10.24
CA GLY A 92 3.05 15.28 11.67
C GLY A 92 2.99 13.97 12.46
N GLN A 93 1.85 13.70 13.11
CA GLN A 93 1.62 12.45 13.87
C GLN A 93 0.85 11.38 13.08
N VAL A 94 0.46 11.67 11.84
CA VAL A 94 -0.32 10.74 11.00
C VAL A 94 0.63 9.94 10.13
N LEU A 95 0.56 8.61 10.22
CA LEU A 95 1.23 7.73 9.26
C LEU A 95 0.38 7.67 7.98
N ALA A 96 0.98 7.92 6.82
CA ALA A 96 0.29 7.94 5.53
C ALA A 96 1.01 7.09 4.49
N ILE A 97 0.23 6.45 3.62
CA ILE A 97 0.72 5.69 2.46
C ILE A 97 0.97 6.67 1.30
N THR A 98 2.23 6.77 0.88
CA THR A 98 2.63 7.70 -0.18
C THR A 98 2.04 7.31 -1.54
N GLY A 99 1.44 8.27 -2.24
CA GLY A 99 0.88 8.05 -3.57
C GLY A 99 -0.30 7.08 -3.59
N TYR A 100 -0.99 6.89 -2.46
CA TYR A 100 -2.12 5.98 -2.33
C TYR A 100 -3.22 6.28 -3.36
N ASP A 101 -3.67 7.54 -3.45
CA ASP A 101 -4.75 7.91 -4.39
C ASP A 101 -4.31 7.76 -5.87
N ASP A 102 -3.07 8.15 -6.18
CA ASP A 102 -2.48 7.95 -7.50
C ASP A 102 -2.41 6.46 -7.86
N GLU A 103 -2.10 5.61 -6.88
CA GLU A 103 -2.10 4.17 -7.07
C GLU A 103 -3.51 3.65 -7.24
N GLN A 104 -4.48 4.06 -6.41
CA GLN A 104 -5.87 3.64 -6.48
C GLN A 104 -6.59 4.10 -7.76
N SER A 105 -6.20 5.21 -8.35
CA SER A 105 -6.74 5.72 -9.62
C SER A 105 -6.24 4.99 -10.87
N ARG A 106 -5.08 4.31 -10.81
CA ARG A 106 -4.53 3.57 -11.97
C ARG A 106 -5.37 2.33 -12.28
N ALA A 107 -5.60 1.99 -13.54
CA ALA A 107 -6.09 0.66 -13.87
C ALA A 107 -5.05 -0.40 -13.46
N PRO A 108 -5.43 -1.65 -13.11
CA PRO A 108 -4.48 -2.71 -12.81
C PRO A 108 -3.45 -2.83 -13.92
N SER A 109 -2.16 -2.74 -13.57
CA SER A 109 -1.05 -2.65 -14.53
C SER A 109 -0.88 -3.87 -15.45
N ALA A 110 -1.71 -4.90 -15.28
CA ALA A 110 -1.67 -6.18 -16.01
C ALA A 110 -2.89 -6.46 -16.91
N GLN A 111 -3.65 -5.46 -17.33
CA GLN A 111 -4.46 -5.62 -18.54
C GLN A 111 -3.56 -5.44 -19.77
N LYS A 112 -3.60 -6.40 -20.70
CA LYS A 112 -2.81 -6.35 -21.95
C LYS A 112 -3.04 -5.04 -22.71
N GLU A 113 -4.24 -4.45 -22.60
CA GLU A 113 -4.55 -3.14 -23.16
C GLU A 113 -3.75 -1.99 -22.54
N ALA A 114 -3.54 -1.96 -21.22
CA ALA A 114 -2.80 -0.88 -20.55
C ALA A 114 -1.30 -0.88 -20.92
N VAL A 115 -0.71 -2.08 -21.09
CA VAL A 115 0.66 -2.24 -21.60
C VAL A 115 0.74 -1.79 -23.06
N ARG A 116 -0.23 -2.20 -23.89
CA ARG A 116 -0.31 -1.82 -25.30
C ARG A 116 -0.42 -0.30 -25.47
N ASP A 117 -1.30 0.36 -24.71
CA ASP A 117 -1.50 1.81 -24.76
C ASP A 117 -0.27 2.60 -24.29
N ARG A 118 0.48 2.07 -23.32
CA ARG A 118 1.76 2.67 -22.89
C ARG A 118 2.80 2.58 -24.00
N VAL A 119 2.93 1.42 -24.63
CA VAL A 119 3.85 1.21 -25.76
C VAL A 119 3.46 2.07 -26.96
N GLN A 120 2.16 2.20 -27.24
CA GLN A 120 1.64 3.00 -28.34
C GLN A 120 1.94 4.49 -28.14
N ARG A 121 1.72 5.03 -26.93
CA ARG A 121 2.06 6.42 -26.59
C ARG A 121 3.56 6.71 -26.66
N TRP A 122 4.40 5.77 -26.20
CA TRP A 122 5.86 5.92 -26.29
C TRP A 122 6.35 5.96 -27.73
N ARG A 123 5.81 5.09 -28.62
CA ARG A 123 6.16 5.08 -30.05
C ARG A 123 5.69 6.33 -30.80
N ALA A 124 4.58 6.93 -30.40
CA ALA A 124 4.06 8.16 -31.01
C ALA A 124 4.80 9.43 -30.54
N ALA A 125 5.62 9.33 -29.50
CA ALA A 125 6.42 10.43 -28.97
C ALA A 125 7.89 10.38 -29.43
N GLN A 126 8.25 9.40 -30.27
CA GLN A 126 9.50 9.36 -31.05
C GLN A 126 9.26 9.90 -32.45
#